data_AF-A0A0J6G3X7-F1
#
_entry.id   AF-A0A0J6G3X7-F1
#
_cell.length_a   1.000
_cell.length_b   1.000
_cell.length_c   1.000
_cell.angle_alpha   90.00
_cell.angle_beta   90.00
_cell.angle_gamma   90.00
#
_symmetry.space_group_name_H-M   'P 1'
#
loop_
_entity.id
_entity.type
_entity.pdbx_description
1 polymer ?
#
loop_
_entity_poly.entity_id
_entity_poly.type
_entity_poly.pdbx_seq_one_letter_code
_entity_poly.pdbx_strand_id
1 'polypeptide(L)'
;MLALACAVPAAVAAPPTAAPAAAAAADPAIDLPALLECRQHVADFTALAPLLADPLKAVAHGWRPLPQSNLFMTEYALTRPIQVFGYSSERIAFSGASVMAILDLPDPRPLAKRLNLEAAVDTPEKAMFGREVLSRDVHDPKTGEPMIESIILSVSTVKSHPGKTLAGCSYSLDLPEEPGAPPAPDALHTPPKGG
;
A
#
# COMPACT_ATOMS: atom_id res chain seq x y z
N MET A 1 52.32 -27.05 65.82
CA MET A 1 51.04 -27.66 65.37
C MET A 1 49.98 -26.58 65.34
N LEU A 2 49.17 -26.59 64.27
CA LEU A 2 47.99 -25.77 63.97
C LEU A 2 48.20 -24.34 63.45
N ALA A 3 48.24 -24.26 62.11
CA ALA A 3 47.99 -23.06 61.33
C ALA A 3 46.48 -22.73 61.34
N LEU A 4 46.13 -21.46 61.54
CA LEU A 4 44.76 -20.97 61.42
C LEU A 4 44.72 -19.94 60.28
N ALA A 5 44.29 -20.41 59.10
CA ALA A 5 44.09 -19.61 57.91
C ALA A 5 42.72 -18.90 57.99
N CYS A 6 42.70 -17.57 58.01
CA CYS A 6 41.49 -16.77 57.84
C CYS A 6 41.17 -16.66 56.34
N ALA A 7 40.16 -17.40 55.88
CA ALA A 7 39.57 -17.20 54.56
C ALA A 7 38.51 -16.08 54.64
N VAL A 8 38.68 -15.04 53.81
CA VAL A 8 37.72 -13.95 53.63
C VAL A 8 36.72 -14.38 52.55
N PRO A 9 35.39 -14.28 52.76
CA PRO A 9 34.43 -14.62 51.72
C PRO A 9 34.32 -13.47 50.72
N ALA A 10 34.52 -13.78 49.43
CA ALA A 10 34.24 -12.86 48.33
C ALA A 10 32.72 -12.74 48.15
N ALA A 11 32.18 -11.55 48.33
CA ALA A 11 30.79 -11.24 48.03
C ALA A 11 30.60 -11.19 46.49
N VAL A 12 29.77 -12.09 45.96
CA VAL A 12 29.35 -12.08 44.55
C VAL A 12 28.23 -11.06 44.41
N ALA A 13 28.49 -9.93 43.75
CA ALA A 13 27.45 -8.96 43.38
C ALA A 13 26.66 -9.50 42.18
N ALA A 14 25.36 -9.71 42.35
CA ALA A 14 24.45 -10.03 41.26
C ALA A 14 24.21 -8.79 40.38
N PRO A 15 24.18 -8.91 39.04
CA PRO A 15 23.87 -7.79 38.17
C PRO A 15 22.39 -7.38 38.30
N PRO A 16 22.06 -6.09 38.17
CA PRO A 16 20.68 -5.64 38.15
C PRO A 16 19.99 -6.16 36.89
N THR A 17 18.92 -6.92 37.06
CA THR A 17 17.97 -7.26 35.99
C THR A 17 17.26 -5.99 35.55
N ALA A 18 17.62 -5.48 34.38
CA ALA A 18 16.86 -4.42 33.71
C ALA A 18 15.48 -4.98 33.36
N ALA A 19 14.43 -4.41 33.97
CA ALA A 19 13.06 -4.66 33.55
C ALA A 19 12.87 -4.18 32.10
N PRO A 20 12.17 -4.93 31.24
CA PRO A 20 11.88 -4.45 29.90
C PRO A 20 10.99 -3.21 30.03
N ALA A 21 11.45 -2.10 29.45
CA ALA A 21 10.59 -0.94 29.23
C ALA A 21 9.43 -1.42 28.35
N ALA A 22 8.21 -1.35 28.90
CA ALA A 22 7.01 -1.52 28.09
C ALA A 22 7.09 -0.51 26.96
N ALA A 23 7.30 -1.00 25.73
CA ALA A 23 7.19 -0.18 24.54
C ALA A 23 5.77 0.40 24.57
N ALA A 24 5.67 1.72 24.72
CA ALA A 24 4.42 2.42 24.49
C ALA A 24 3.96 1.98 23.10
N ALA A 25 2.80 1.33 23.02
CA ALA A 25 2.19 1.00 21.75
C ALA A 25 2.03 2.32 21.00
N ALA A 26 2.87 2.51 19.99
CA ALA A 26 2.63 3.55 19.01
C ALA A 26 1.23 3.29 18.47
N ASP A 27 0.41 4.34 18.33
CA ASP A 27 -0.74 4.27 17.41
C ASP A 27 -0.27 3.54 16.16
N PRO A 28 -0.97 2.53 15.64
CA PRO A 28 -0.52 1.83 14.45
C PRO A 28 -0.48 2.87 13.33
N ALA A 29 0.70 3.45 13.12
CA ALA A 29 0.93 4.43 12.09
C ALA A 29 0.57 3.75 10.78
N ILE A 30 -0.12 4.48 9.91
CA ILE A 30 -0.45 4.00 8.57
C ILE A 30 0.85 3.54 7.90
N ASP A 31 0.94 2.24 7.62
CA ASP A 31 2.05 1.66 6.89
C ASP A 31 1.80 1.84 5.39
N LEU A 32 2.05 3.07 4.95
CA LEU A 32 1.86 3.49 3.56
C LEU A 32 2.69 2.63 2.57
N PRO A 33 3.97 2.28 2.83
CA PRO A 33 4.69 1.32 2.02
C PRO A 33 3.98 -0.04 1.91
N ALA A 34 3.45 -0.58 3.01
CA ALA A 34 2.75 -1.86 2.96
C ALA A 34 1.46 -1.80 2.11
N LEU A 35 0.70 -0.70 2.18
CA LEU A 35 -0.45 -0.49 1.28
C LEU A 35 -0.03 -0.34 -0.19
N LEU A 36 1.04 0.41 -0.44
CA LEU A 36 1.54 0.61 -1.80
C LEU A 36 2.09 -0.69 -2.41
N GLU A 37 2.65 -1.59 -1.60
CA GLU A 37 3.22 -2.87 -2.02
C GLU A 37 2.24 -4.05 -1.92
N CYS A 38 0.95 -3.78 -1.72
CA CYS A 38 -0.13 -4.78 -1.64
C CYS A 38 0.07 -5.78 -0.49
N ARG A 39 0.73 -5.37 0.60
CA ARG A 39 0.98 -6.20 1.80
C ARG A 39 -0.06 -6.02 2.89
N GLN A 40 -1.10 -5.24 2.62
CA GLN A 40 -2.23 -4.98 3.51
C GLN A 40 -3.56 -5.33 2.83
N HIS A 41 -4.66 -5.22 3.57
CA HIS A 41 -6.00 -5.62 3.16
C HIS A 41 -6.91 -4.42 2.87
N VAL A 42 -8.10 -4.69 2.31
CA VAL A 42 -9.10 -3.67 2.00
C VAL A 42 -9.52 -2.88 3.24
N ALA A 43 -9.58 -3.53 4.41
CA ALA A 43 -9.89 -2.86 5.67
C ALA A 43 -8.86 -1.78 6.02
N ASP A 44 -7.57 -2.04 5.79
CA ASP A 44 -6.49 -1.10 6.06
C ASP A 44 -6.54 0.09 5.10
N PHE A 45 -6.83 -0.16 3.81
CA PHE A 45 -7.05 0.91 2.84
C PHE A 45 -8.26 1.78 3.21
N THR A 46 -9.36 1.15 3.64
CA THR A 46 -10.60 1.85 4.05
C THR A 46 -10.38 2.71 5.30
N ALA A 47 -9.45 2.32 6.17
CA ALA A 47 -9.06 3.12 7.34
C ALA A 47 -8.46 4.49 6.96
N LEU A 48 -8.05 4.69 5.70
CA LEU A 48 -7.58 5.99 5.20
C LEU A 48 -8.71 6.98 4.92
N ALA A 49 -9.97 6.55 4.84
CA ALA A 49 -11.09 7.40 4.46
C ALA A 49 -11.18 8.72 5.27
N PRO A 50 -10.97 8.73 6.60
CA PRO A 50 -10.98 9.98 7.36
C PRO A 50 -9.87 10.97 6.96
N LEU A 51 -8.68 10.47 6.56
CA LEU A 51 -7.59 11.32 6.10
C LEU A 51 -7.88 11.92 4.73
N LEU A 52 -8.52 11.14 3.85
CA LEU A 52 -8.89 11.59 2.51
C LEU A 52 -10.06 12.58 2.53
N ALA A 53 -10.94 12.48 3.53
CA ALA A 53 -12.07 13.39 3.72
C ALA A 53 -11.69 14.72 4.41
N ASP A 54 -10.62 14.72 5.22
CA ASP A 54 -10.20 15.89 6.00
C ASP A 54 -8.69 16.17 5.81
N PRO A 55 -8.33 17.22 5.05
CA PRO A 55 -6.94 17.60 4.82
C PRO A 55 -6.13 17.82 6.09
N LEU A 56 -6.74 18.27 7.19
CA LEU A 56 -6.01 18.50 8.45
C LEU A 56 -5.57 17.19 9.09
N LYS A 57 -6.37 16.12 8.95
CA LYS A 57 -5.97 14.77 9.39
C LYS A 57 -4.82 14.25 8.55
N ALA A 58 -4.88 14.39 7.22
CA ALA A 58 -3.75 14.03 6.35
C ALA A 58 -2.46 14.77 6.76
N VAL A 59 -2.55 16.08 7.04
CA VAL A 59 -1.40 16.88 7.49
C VAL A 59 -0.86 16.40 8.84
N ALA A 60 -1.72 16.00 9.79
CA ALA A 60 -1.29 15.41 11.06
C ALA A 60 -0.49 14.10 10.87
N HIS A 61 -0.73 13.38 9.76
CA HIS A 61 0.04 12.21 9.33
C HIS A 61 1.24 12.54 8.42
N GLY A 62 1.59 13.82 8.29
CA GLY A 62 2.73 14.27 7.49
C GLY A 62 2.46 14.27 5.98
N TRP A 63 1.20 14.21 5.55
CA TRP A 63 0.79 14.27 4.15
C TRP A 63 0.28 15.67 3.84
N ARG A 64 1.00 16.39 2.98
CA ARG A 64 0.62 17.73 2.55
C ARG A 64 -0.15 17.64 1.23
N PRO A 65 -1.43 18.04 1.19
CA PRO A 65 -2.19 18.07 -0.07
C PRO A 65 -1.48 18.90 -1.14
N LEU A 66 -1.52 18.42 -2.38
CA LEU A 66 -1.03 19.14 -3.55
C LEU A 66 -2.20 19.70 -4.36
N PRO A 67 -1.97 20.79 -5.12
CA PRO A 67 -2.96 21.26 -6.08
C PRO A 67 -3.34 20.15 -7.05
N GLN A 68 -4.64 19.98 -7.26
CA GLN A 68 -5.16 18.91 -8.11
C GLN A 68 -4.89 19.22 -9.59
N SER A 69 -3.91 18.53 -10.18
CA SER A 69 -3.60 18.59 -11.61
C SER A 69 -4.36 17.57 -12.45
N ASN A 70 -4.95 16.55 -11.82
CA ASN A 70 -5.76 15.51 -12.46
C ASN A 70 -7.07 15.33 -11.70
N LEU A 71 -8.21 15.50 -12.38
CA LEU A 71 -9.53 15.44 -11.76
C LEU A 71 -9.89 14.07 -11.16
N PHE A 72 -9.20 13.01 -11.57
CA PHE A 72 -9.40 11.65 -11.07
C PHE A 72 -8.44 11.29 -9.93
N MET A 73 -7.50 12.16 -9.58
CA MET A 73 -6.49 11.90 -8.57
C MET A 73 -6.49 12.95 -7.48
N THR A 74 -6.28 12.51 -6.24
CA THR A 74 -5.89 13.39 -5.13
C THR A 74 -4.46 13.08 -4.75
N GLU A 75 -3.62 14.10 -4.65
CA GLU A 75 -2.18 13.95 -4.47
C GLU A 75 -1.68 14.58 -3.19
N TYR A 76 -0.69 13.93 -2.58
CA TYR A 76 -0.04 14.40 -1.37
C TYR A 76 1.47 14.35 -1.52
N ALA A 77 2.15 15.38 -1.04
CA ALA A 77 3.58 15.33 -0.75
C ALA A 77 3.79 14.79 0.67
N LEU A 78 4.74 13.88 0.82
CA LEU A 78 5.10 13.30 2.10
C LEU A 78 6.18 14.16 2.77
N THR A 79 6.05 14.39 4.07
CA THR A 79 7.05 15.14 4.84
C THR A 79 8.37 14.37 4.98
N ARG A 80 8.30 13.04 4.88
CA ARG A 80 9.46 12.15 4.83
C ARG A 80 9.30 11.23 3.61
N PRO A 81 10.32 11.09 2.76
CA PRO A 81 10.29 10.12 1.68
C PRO A 81 10.08 8.71 2.21
N ILE A 82 9.37 7.88 1.45
CA ILE A 82 9.19 6.46 1.74
C ILE A 82 9.91 5.60 0.70
N GLN A 83 10.28 4.39 1.10
CA GLN A 83 10.78 3.37 0.19
C GLN A 83 9.63 2.46 -0.24
N VAL A 84 9.47 2.29 -1.55
CA VAL A 84 8.42 1.47 -2.15
C VAL A 84 8.95 0.82 -3.43
N PHE A 85 8.82 -0.49 -3.55
CA PHE A 85 9.35 -1.28 -4.68
C PHE A 85 10.86 -1.08 -4.95
N GLY A 86 11.61 -0.67 -3.94
CA GLY A 86 13.04 -0.33 -4.06
C GLY A 86 13.34 1.07 -4.58
N TYR A 87 12.34 1.95 -4.72
CA TYR A 87 12.49 3.35 -5.09
C TYR A 87 12.09 4.27 -3.94
N SER A 88 12.72 5.44 -3.86
CA SER A 88 12.27 6.52 -2.97
C SER A 88 11.10 7.26 -3.62
N SER A 89 10.07 7.57 -2.85
CA SER A 89 8.97 8.44 -3.28
C SER A 89 8.66 9.48 -2.22
N GLU A 90 8.45 10.70 -2.69
CA GLU A 90 8.00 11.83 -1.86
C GLU A 90 6.54 12.19 -2.12
N ARG A 91 5.86 11.45 -3.02
CA ARG A 91 4.53 11.79 -3.49
C ARG A 91 3.68 10.54 -3.63
N ILE A 92 2.46 10.62 -3.12
CA ILE A 92 1.44 9.61 -3.34
C ILE A 92 0.21 10.20 -4.00
N ALA A 93 -0.55 9.34 -4.64
CA ALA A 93 -1.83 9.66 -5.22
C ALA A 93 -2.88 8.61 -4.87
N PHE A 94 -4.11 9.09 -4.73
CA PHE A 94 -5.31 8.27 -4.60
C PHE A 94 -6.19 8.44 -5.83
N SER A 95 -6.74 7.33 -6.34
CA SER A 95 -7.67 7.31 -7.47
C SER A 95 -8.70 6.20 -7.26
N GLY A 96 -9.94 6.58 -6.93
CA GLY A 96 -10.95 5.62 -6.51
C GLY A 96 -10.45 4.78 -5.32
N ALA A 97 -10.54 3.46 -5.44
CA ALA A 97 -10.06 2.52 -4.42
C ALA A 97 -8.57 2.14 -4.59
N SER A 98 -7.75 3.07 -5.13
CA SER A 98 -6.33 2.82 -5.37
C SER A 98 -5.45 3.83 -4.66
N VAL A 99 -4.29 3.37 -4.19
CA VAL A 99 -3.19 4.19 -3.67
C VAL A 99 -1.92 3.88 -4.44
N MET A 100 -1.21 4.92 -4.88
CA MET A 100 -0.04 4.80 -5.73
C MET A 100 1.07 5.74 -5.29
N ALA A 101 2.31 5.30 -5.40
CA ALA A 101 3.48 6.13 -5.32
C ALA A 101 3.71 6.77 -6.69
N ILE A 102 4.03 8.06 -6.71
CA ILE A 102 4.52 8.74 -7.89
C ILE A 102 6.04 8.63 -7.85
N LEU A 103 6.60 7.85 -8.77
CA LEU A 103 8.02 7.55 -8.85
C LEU A 103 8.70 8.39 -9.92
N ASP A 104 9.91 8.84 -9.62
CA ASP A 104 10.82 9.50 -10.55
C ASP A 104 11.49 8.48 -11.47
N LEU A 105 10.65 7.73 -12.18
CA LEU A 105 11.02 6.64 -13.07
C LEU A 105 10.35 6.89 -14.43
N PRO A 106 11.10 7.33 -15.45
CA PRO A 106 10.53 7.63 -16.77
C PRO A 106 10.04 6.40 -17.54
N ASP A 107 10.72 5.26 -17.43
CA ASP A 107 10.31 4.01 -18.06
C ASP A 107 9.77 3.02 -17.01
N PRO A 108 8.46 2.69 -17.02
CA PRO A 108 7.87 1.75 -16.07
C PRO A 108 8.27 0.29 -16.31
N ARG A 109 8.72 -0.07 -17.52
CA ARG A 109 8.91 -1.47 -17.96
C ARG A 109 9.89 -2.27 -17.10
N PRO A 110 11.05 -1.72 -16.68
CA PRO A 110 11.96 -2.45 -15.79
C PRO A 110 11.34 -2.77 -14.43
N LEU A 111 10.50 -1.88 -13.89
CA LEU A 111 9.78 -2.12 -12.65
C LEU A 111 8.68 -3.17 -12.85
N ALA A 112 7.85 -3.02 -13.89
CA ALA A 112 6.80 -4.00 -14.22
C ALA A 112 7.35 -5.42 -14.40
N LYS A 113 8.48 -5.55 -15.12
CA LYS A 113 9.17 -6.85 -15.29
C LYS A 113 9.66 -7.43 -13.96
N ARG A 114 10.23 -6.61 -13.08
CA ARG A 114 10.71 -7.05 -11.75
C ARG A 114 9.57 -7.55 -10.87
N LEU A 115 8.41 -6.91 -10.98
CA LEU A 115 7.19 -7.26 -10.25
C LEU A 115 6.36 -8.37 -10.91
N ASN A 116 6.83 -8.90 -12.06
CA ASN A 116 6.14 -9.90 -12.87
C ASN A 116 4.70 -9.48 -13.20
N LEU A 117 4.54 -8.29 -13.79
CA LEU A 117 3.23 -7.76 -14.18
C LEU A 117 2.94 -8.02 -15.66
N GLU A 118 1.67 -8.24 -15.97
CA GLU A 118 1.19 -8.41 -17.34
C GLU A 118 0.86 -7.06 -17.96
N ALA A 119 1.10 -6.93 -19.26
CA ALA A 119 0.81 -5.70 -20.00
C ALA A 119 -0.65 -5.68 -20.44
N ALA A 120 -1.43 -4.72 -19.91
CA ALA A 120 -2.73 -4.37 -20.47
C ALA A 120 -2.57 -3.40 -21.65
N VAL A 121 -1.62 -2.46 -21.53
CA VAL A 121 -1.23 -1.53 -22.60
C VAL A 121 0.28 -1.33 -22.53
N ASP A 122 0.98 -1.52 -23.64
CA ASP A 122 2.42 -1.27 -23.73
C ASP A 122 2.76 -0.54 -25.04
N THR A 123 2.66 0.79 -25.00
CA THR A 123 3.10 1.67 -26.09
C THR A 123 4.07 2.73 -25.56
N PRO A 124 4.84 3.41 -26.43
CA PRO A 124 5.69 4.52 -26.01
C PRO A 124 4.93 5.66 -25.30
N GLU A 125 3.68 5.89 -25.67
CA GLU A 125 2.84 6.99 -25.16
C GLU A 125 2.04 6.61 -23.91
N LYS A 126 1.76 5.32 -23.71
CA LYS A 126 0.99 4.82 -22.59
C LYS A 126 1.43 3.42 -22.21
N ALA A 127 1.76 3.25 -20.93
CA ALA A 127 2.05 1.97 -20.32
C ALA A 127 1.09 1.70 -19.15
N MET A 128 0.54 0.49 -19.11
CA MET A 128 -0.29 -0.03 -18.03
C MET A 128 0.01 -1.51 -17.86
N PHE A 129 0.54 -1.85 -16.69
CA PHE A 129 0.84 -3.21 -16.28
C PHE A 129 0.10 -3.53 -15.00
N GLY A 130 -0.38 -4.77 -14.86
CA GLY A 130 -1.12 -5.19 -13.69
C GLY A 130 -0.99 -6.68 -13.42
N ARG A 131 -1.30 -7.07 -12.19
CA ARG A 131 -1.50 -8.46 -11.79
C ARG A 131 -2.36 -8.50 -10.54
N GLU A 132 -3.34 -9.39 -10.52
CA GLU A 132 -4.06 -9.71 -9.28
C GLU A 132 -3.11 -10.46 -8.34
N VAL A 133 -2.92 -9.93 -7.13
CA VAL A 133 -2.02 -10.51 -6.12
C VAL A 133 -2.78 -11.21 -5.01
N LEU A 134 -4.07 -10.90 -4.85
CA LEU A 134 -4.97 -11.53 -3.91
C LEU A 134 -6.38 -11.53 -4.48
N SER A 135 -7.03 -12.68 -4.40
CA SER A 135 -8.46 -12.86 -4.63
C SER A 135 -8.93 -13.94 -3.66
N ARG A 136 -9.78 -13.58 -2.70
CA ARG A 136 -10.24 -14.54 -1.68
C ARG A 136 -11.65 -14.24 -1.22
N ASP A 137 -12.39 -15.31 -0.90
CA ASP A 137 -13.67 -15.21 -0.22
C ASP A 137 -13.48 -14.68 1.20
N VAL A 138 -14.25 -13.65 1.55
CA VAL A 138 -14.35 -13.05 2.88
C VAL A 138 -15.82 -12.83 3.22
N HIS A 139 -16.08 -12.31 4.42
CA HIS A 139 -17.43 -11.86 4.79
C HIS A 139 -17.34 -10.39 5.21
N ASP A 140 -18.35 -9.60 4.85
CA ASP A 140 -18.45 -8.23 5.31
C ASP A 140 -18.53 -8.21 6.85
N PRO A 141 -17.67 -7.46 7.55
CA PRO A 141 -17.62 -7.48 9.01
C PRO A 141 -18.83 -6.81 9.68
N LYS A 142 -19.62 -6.02 8.93
CA LYS A 142 -20.82 -5.32 9.41
C LYS A 142 -22.09 -6.11 9.09
N THR A 143 -22.22 -6.65 7.88
CA THR A 143 -23.45 -7.35 7.43
C THR A 143 -23.34 -8.86 7.53
N GLY A 144 -22.12 -9.42 7.53
CA GLY A 144 -21.88 -10.86 7.49
C GLY A 144 -22.14 -11.49 6.12
N GLU A 145 -22.39 -10.68 5.09
CA GLU A 145 -22.62 -11.17 3.72
C GLU A 145 -21.32 -11.68 3.09
N PRO A 146 -21.38 -12.74 2.27
CA PRO A 146 -20.21 -13.22 1.55
C PRO A 146 -19.74 -12.17 0.54
N MET A 147 -18.42 -11.96 0.47
CA MET A 147 -17.77 -10.99 -0.42
C MET A 147 -16.47 -11.58 -0.96
N ILE A 148 -15.93 -11.02 -2.04
CA ILE A 148 -14.60 -11.34 -2.57
C ILE A 148 -13.69 -10.14 -2.33
N GLU A 149 -12.62 -10.34 -1.58
CA GLU A 149 -11.55 -9.35 -1.48
C GLU A 149 -10.58 -9.53 -2.65
N SER A 150 -10.42 -8.49 -3.48
CA SER A 150 -9.42 -8.45 -4.55
C SER A 150 -8.42 -7.31 -4.34
N ILE A 151 -7.15 -7.62 -4.61
CA ILE A 151 -6.05 -6.66 -4.58
C ILE A 151 -5.26 -6.79 -5.88
N ILE A 152 -5.17 -5.69 -6.61
CA ILE A 152 -4.48 -5.63 -7.90
C ILE A 152 -3.26 -4.72 -7.77
N LEU A 153 -2.08 -5.28 -8.02
CA LEU A 153 -0.84 -4.52 -8.14
C LEU A 153 -0.76 -3.93 -9.55
N SER A 154 -0.48 -2.64 -9.66
CA SER A 154 -0.38 -1.95 -10.95
C SER A 154 0.83 -1.02 -11.05
N VAL A 155 1.35 -0.89 -12.27
CA VAL A 155 2.38 0.07 -12.67
C VAL A 155 1.94 0.73 -13.96
N SER A 156 1.85 2.06 -13.98
CA SER A 156 1.31 2.79 -15.14
C SER A 156 1.92 4.18 -15.34
N THR A 157 1.65 4.76 -16.50
CA THR A 157 1.94 6.16 -16.81
C THR A 157 0.64 6.91 -17.07
N VAL A 158 0.59 8.20 -16.70
CA VAL A 158 -0.55 9.08 -16.99
C VAL A 158 -0.07 10.40 -17.57
N LYS A 159 -0.86 10.99 -18.48
CA LYS A 159 -0.51 12.24 -19.18
C LYS A 159 -0.29 13.43 -18.24
N SER A 160 -0.98 13.46 -17.09
CA SER A 160 -0.83 14.50 -16.08
C SER A 160 0.53 14.48 -15.38
N HIS A 161 1.30 13.39 -15.48
CA HIS A 161 2.58 13.20 -14.80
C HIS A 161 3.66 12.74 -15.80
N PRO A 162 4.06 13.61 -16.75
CA PRO A 162 5.06 13.25 -17.74
C PRO A 162 6.40 12.87 -17.08
N GLY A 163 7.00 11.78 -17.55
CA GLY A 163 8.28 11.27 -17.04
C GLY A 163 8.21 10.63 -15.65
N LYS A 164 7.01 10.39 -15.12
CA LYS A 164 6.79 9.68 -13.85
C LYS A 164 6.09 8.34 -14.10
N THR A 165 6.33 7.42 -13.19
CA THR A 165 5.61 6.14 -13.10
C THR A 165 4.73 6.14 -11.86
N LEU A 166 3.49 5.71 -12.00
CA LEU A 166 2.58 5.46 -10.88
C LEU A 166 2.65 3.97 -10.57
N ALA A 167 2.97 3.60 -9.34
CA ALA A 167 3.05 2.21 -8.91
C ALA A 167 2.33 2.04 -7.57
N GLY A 168 1.43 1.07 -7.48
CA GLY A 168 0.66 0.83 -6.26
C GLY A 168 -0.44 -0.19 -6.43
N CYS A 169 -1.41 -0.15 -5.53
CA CYS A 169 -2.43 -1.18 -5.39
C CYS A 169 -3.83 -0.61 -5.44
N SER A 170 -4.72 -1.37 -6.06
CA SER A 170 -6.17 -1.19 -5.99
C SER A 170 -6.76 -2.22 -5.04
N TYR A 171 -7.73 -1.79 -4.24
CA TYR A 171 -8.35 -2.56 -3.16
C TYR A 171 -9.86 -2.61 -3.39
N SER A 172 -10.43 -3.78 -3.69
CA SER A 172 -11.86 -3.93 -3.89
C SER A 172 -12.47 -5.02 -3.01
N LEU A 173 -13.73 -4.79 -2.65
CA LEU A 173 -14.60 -5.76 -2.00
C LEU A 173 -15.80 -5.95 -2.92
N ASP A 174 -15.78 -7.05 -3.67
CA ASP A 174 -16.74 -7.35 -4.71
C ASP A 174 -17.78 -8.37 -4.21
N LEU A 175 -18.97 -8.36 -4.80
CA LEU A 175 -19.96 -9.41 -4.53
C LEU A 175 -19.48 -10.72 -5.16
N PRO A 176 -19.78 -11.88 -4.53
CA PRO A 176 -19.53 -13.17 -5.16
C PRO A 176 -20.26 -13.25 -6.50
N GLU A 177 -19.69 -13.96 -7.46
CA GLU A 177 -20.36 -14.21 -8.73
C GLU A 177 -21.68 -14.95 -8.48
N GLU A 178 -22.79 -14.42 -9.02
CA GLU A 178 -24.06 -15.13 -8.97
C GLU A 178 -23.96 -16.39 -9.85
N PRO A 179 -24.34 -17.58 -9.35
CA PRO A 179 -24.31 -18.81 -10.14
C PRO A 179 -25.16 -18.66 -11.42
N GLY A 180 -24.51 -18.62 -12.57
CA GLY A 180 -25.15 -18.48 -13.88
C GLY A 180 -25.30 -17.03 -14.39
N ALA A 181 -24.74 -16.04 -13.70
CA ALA A 181 -24.58 -14.71 -14.27
C ALA A 181 -23.65 -14.79 -15.50
N PRO A 182 -24.04 -14.21 -16.65
CA PRO A 182 -23.12 -14.10 -17.78
C PRO A 182 -21.92 -13.24 -17.35
N PRO A 183 -20.69 -13.56 -17.80
CA PRO A 183 -19.51 -12.77 -17.48
C PRO A 183 -19.77 -11.32 -17.87
N ALA A 184 -19.40 -10.38 -16.98
CA ALA A 184 -19.54 -8.96 -17.26
C ALA A 184 -18.89 -8.64 -18.61
N PRO A 185 -19.56 -7.89 -19.51
CA PRO A 185 -19.03 -7.62 -20.83
C PRO A 185 -17.68 -6.91 -20.69
N ASP A 186 -16.65 -7.53 -21.27
CA ASP A 186 -15.32 -6.95 -21.35
C ASP A 186 -15.41 -5.63 -22.15
N ALA A 187 -15.38 -4.51 -21.43
CA ALA A 187 -15.54 -3.18 -21.99
C ALA A 187 -14.44 -2.83 -23.00
N LEU A 188 -13.38 -3.65 -23.09
CA LEU A 188 -12.29 -3.52 -24.04
C LEU A 188 -12.51 -4.32 -25.35
N HIS A 189 -13.47 -5.25 -25.40
CA HIS A 189 -13.73 -6.13 -26.57
C HIS A 189 -15.09 -5.95 -27.22
N THR A 190 -15.89 -4.95 -26.82
CA THR A 190 -17.18 -4.70 -27.49
C THR A 190 -16.95 -3.84 -28.75
N PRO A 191 -17.12 -4.36 -29.98
CA PRO A 191 -17.09 -3.50 -31.16
C PRO A 191 -18.24 -2.49 -31.09
N PRO A 192 -18.05 -1.24 -31.54
CA PRO A 192 -19.12 -0.25 -31.55
C PRO A 192 -20.29 -0.80 -32.35
N LYS A 193 -21.47 -0.85 -31.75
CA LYS A 193 -22.72 -1.07 -32.50
C LYS A 193 -22.85 0.12 -33.45
N GLY A 194 -22.59 -0.14 -34.74
CA GLY A 194 -22.72 0.85 -35.81
C GLY A 194 -24.13 1.46 -35.81
N GLY A 195 -24.18 2.78 -35.95
CA GLY A 195 -25.37 3.52 -36.36
C GLY A 195 -25.44 3.64 -37.88
#